data_AF-A0A499VIP3-F1
#
_entry.id   AF-A0A499VIP3-F1
#
_cell.length_a   1.000
_cell.length_b   1.000
_cell.length_c   1.000
_cell.angle_alpha   90.00
_cell.angle_beta   90.00
_cell.angle_gamma   90.00
#
_symmetry.space_group_name_H-M   'P 1'
#
loop_
_entity.id
_entity.type
_entity.pdbx_description
1 polymer ?
#
loop_
_entity_poly.entity_id
_entity_poly.type
_entity_poly.pdbx_seq_one_letter_code
_entity_poly.pdbx_strand_id
1 'polypeptide(L)'
;MTAPLDIEGPAAPPRSNGELVFAEPWESRAFGMAVSLYEAGAFTWPEFQAALIARIAAWEAAAAPDEPYHYYRLWLAALEDTLAGRCAVSADEVTARTLALAQRPPDHDHRDGHDHEHHHAH
;
A
#
# COMPACT_ATOMS: atom_id res chain seq x y z
N MET A 1 -3.32 -11.35 -13.42
CA MET A 1 -3.62 -12.44 -12.47
C MET A 1 -4.01 -11.78 -11.16
N THR A 2 -5.12 -12.13 -10.53
CA THR A 2 -5.50 -11.52 -9.24
C THR A 2 -4.59 -11.98 -8.12
N ALA A 3 -4.15 -11.06 -7.25
CA ALA A 3 -3.32 -11.37 -6.10
C ALA A 3 -4.05 -12.33 -5.14
N PRO A 4 -3.49 -13.52 -4.82
CA PRO A 4 -4.09 -14.44 -3.88
C PRO A 4 -3.85 -13.96 -2.44
N LEU A 5 -4.75 -13.12 -1.92
CA LEU A 5 -4.70 -12.64 -0.55
C LEU A 5 -5.15 -13.74 0.41
N ASP A 6 -4.29 -14.10 1.37
CA ASP A 6 -4.67 -15.03 2.43
C ASP A 6 -5.79 -14.46 3.30
N ILE A 7 -6.64 -15.34 3.81
CA ILE A 7 -7.71 -15.00 4.76
C ILE A 7 -7.19 -15.08 6.20
N GLU A 8 -6.27 -16.00 6.48
CA GLU A 8 -5.71 -16.27 7.80
C GLU A 8 -4.18 -16.40 7.72
N GLY A 9 -3.52 -16.17 8.86
CA GLY A 9 -2.07 -16.29 8.99
C GLY A 9 -1.34 -14.94 9.08
N PRO A 10 -0.02 -14.95 9.31
CA PRO A 10 0.74 -13.73 9.62
C PRO A 10 0.74 -12.73 8.45
N ALA A 11 0.76 -13.21 7.21
CA ALA A 11 0.72 -12.35 6.02
C ALA A 11 -0.69 -11.84 5.67
N ALA A 12 -1.76 -12.30 6.33
CA ALA A 12 -3.12 -11.92 5.97
C ALA A 12 -3.39 -10.44 6.29
N PRO A 13 -3.91 -9.65 5.33
CA PRO A 13 -4.18 -8.24 5.56
C PRO A 13 -5.36 -8.02 6.52
N PRO A 14 -5.34 -6.91 7.30
CA PRO A 14 -6.42 -6.56 8.21
C PRO A 14 -7.76 -6.46 7.48
N ARG A 15 -8.77 -7.14 8.03
CA ARG A 15 -10.14 -7.13 7.49
C ARG A 15 -11.15 -6.84 8.59
N SER A 16 -12.25 -6.19 8.20
CA SER A 16 -13.45 -6.01 9.02
C SER A 16 -14.65 -6.42 8.19
N ASN A 17 -15.46 -7.35 8.71
CA ASN A 17 -16.61 -7.92 8.00
C ASN A 17 -16.29 -8.45 6.58
N GLY A 18 -15.07 -8.95 6.38
CA GLY A 18 -14.60 -9.50 5.10
C GLY A 18 -13.96 -8.49 4.14
N GLU A 19 -14.07 -7.19 4.41
CA GLU A 19 -13.45 -6.14 3.60
C GLU A 19 -12.09 -5.72 4.15
N LEU A 20 -11.17 -5.31 3.25
CA LEU A 20 -9.87 -4.77 3.63
C LEU A 20 -10.05 -3.44 4.36
N VAL A 21 -9.39 -3.30 5.50
CA VAL A 21 -9.41 -2.06 6.28
C VAL A 21 -8.11 -1.31 6.08
N PHE A 22 -8.24 0.00 5.90
CA PHE A 22 -7.14 0.96 5.82
C PHE A 22 -7.42 2.07 6.83
N ALA A 23 -6.48 2.31 7.73
CA ALA A 23 -6.54 3.39 8.71
C ALA A 23 -6.16 4.74 8.08
N GLU A 24 -5.29 4.72 7.06
CA GLU A 24 -4.76 5.93 6.42
C GLU A 24 -4.82 5.85 4.89
N PRO A 25 -4.97 7.00 4.18
CA PRO A 25 -5.07 7.01 2.72
C PRO A 25 -3.85 6.43 1.97
N TRP A 26 -2.68 6.42 2.60
CA TRP A 26 -1.47 5.85 2.00
C TRP A 26 -1.48 4.32 2.02
N GLU A 27 -2.21 3.69 2.94
CA GLU A 27 -2.23 2.23 3.09
C GLU A 27 -2.93 1.55 1.93
N SER A 28 -4.06 2.10 1.48
CA SER A 28 -4.78 1.62 0.29
C SER A 28 -3.95 1.80 -0.98
N ARG A 29 -3.17 2.88 -1.06
CA ARG A 29 -2.24 3.12 -2.17
C ARG A 29 -1.08 2.12 -2.15
N ALA A 30 -0.49 1.84 -0.98
CA ALA A 30 0.57 0.84 -0.82
C ALA A 30 0.09 -0.57 -1.20
N PHE A 31 -1.12 -0.93 -0.78
CA PHE A 31 -1.78 -2.16 -1.18
C PHE A 31 -1.97 -2.23 -2.70
N GLY A 32 -2.57 -1.18 -3.29
CA GLY A 32 -2.79 -1.09 -4.74
C GLY A 32 -1.49 -1.20 -5.54
N MET A 33 -0.41 -0.54 -5.11
CA MET A 33 0.90 -0.62 -5.76
C MET A 33 1.44 -2.05 -5.81
N ALA A 34 1.40 -2.78 -4.70
CA ALA A 34 1.85 -4.17 -4.67
C ALA A 34 1.01 -5.06 -5.60
N VAL A 35 -0.32 -4.91 -5.59
CA VAL A 35 -1.21 -5.68 -6.48
C VAL A 35 -0.95 -5.35 -7.95
N SER A 36 -0.83 -4.07 -8.30
CA SER A 36 -0.55 -3.66 -9.69
C SER A 36 0.80 -4.15 -10.20
N LEU A 37 1.83 -4.14 -9.36
CA LEU A 37 3.16 -4.67 -9.72
C LEU A 37 3.15 -6.19 -9.90
N TYR A 38 2.40 -6.91 -9.06
CA TYR A 38 2.18 -8.34 -9.25
C TYR A 38 1.41 -8.63 -10.55
N GLU A 39 0.35 -7.88 -10.83
CA GLU A 39 -0.44 -8.01 -12.06
C GLU A 39 0.39 -7.72 -13.31
N ALA A 40 1.32 -6.78 -13.23
CA ALA A 40 2.28 -6.45 -14.27
C ALA A 40 3.42 -7.49 -14.40
N GLY A 41 3.49 -8.50 -13.52
CA GLY A 41 4.51 -9.54 -13.54
C GLY A 41 5.88 -9.09 -13.06
N ALA A 42 5.98 -7.97 -12.34
CA ALA A 42 7.25 -7.48 -11.77
C ALA A 42 7.80 -8.42 -10.71
N PHE A 43 6.91 -9.15 -10.02
CA PHE A 43 7.25 -10.22 -9.10
C PHE A 43 6.14 -11.28 -9.03
N THR A 44 6.42 -12.43 -8.42
CA THR A 44 5.40 -13.43 -8.10
C THR A 44 4.88 -13.24 -6.68
N TRP A 45 3.59 -13.50 -6.47
CA TRP A 45 2.97 -13.33 -5.17
C TRP A 45 3.64 -14.11 -4.02
N PRO A 46 4.06 -15.39 -4.21
CA PRO A 46 4.75 -16.12 -3.14
C PRO A 46 6.07 -15.49 -2.69
N GLU A 47 6.79 -14.80 -3.59
CA GLU A 47 8.03 -14.10 -3.21
C GLU A 47 7.74 -12.90 -2.32
N PHE A 48 6.72 -12.12 -2.67
CA PHE A 48 6.27 -11.00 -1.83
C PHE A 48 5.74 -11.49 -0.48
N GLN A 49 4.94 -12.55 -0.47
CA GLN A 49 4.41 -13.16 0.74
C GLN A 49 5.53 -13.66 1.66
N ALA A 50 6.57 -14.30 1.10
CA ALA A 50 7.72 -14.74 1.88
C ALA A 50 8.50 -13.56 2.49
N ALA A 51 8.70 -12.47 1.74
CA ALA A 51 9.33 -11.25 2.24
C ALA A 51 8.49 -10.61 3.37
N LEU A 52 7.16 -10.60 3.23
CA LEU A 52 6.26 -10.09 4.26
C LEU A 52 6.33 -10.90 5.55
N ILE A 53 6.29 -12.23 5.45
CA ILE A 53 6.44 -13.11 6.62
C ILE A 53 7.78 -12.86 7.32
N ALA A 54 8.87 -12.69 6.56
CA ALA A 54 10.18 -12.38 7.14
C ALA A 54 10.19 -11.03 7.87
N ARG A 55 9.55 -10.00 7.33
CA ARG A 55 9.42 -8.68 7.97
C ARG A 55 8.59 -8.73 9.24
N ILE A 56 7.50 -9.48 9.23
CA ILE A 56 6.64 -9.67 10.41
C ILE A 56 7.42 -10.39 11.51
N ALA A 57 8.09 -11.49 11.19
CA ALA A 57 8.91 -12.22 12.16
C ALA A 57 10.06 -11.36 12.73
N ALA A 58 10.71 -10.54 11.88
CA ALA A 58 11.74 -9.61 12.33
C ALA A 58 11.20 -8.53 13.27
N TRP A 59 10.01 -8.00 12.99
CA TRP A 59 9.33 -7.06 13.87
C TRP A 59 8.96 -7.72 15.20
N GLU A 60 8.33 -8.90 15.18
CA GLU A 60 7.96 -9.63 16.39
C GLU A 60 9.16 -9.92 17.31
N ALA A 61 10.33 -10.18 16.73
CA ALA A 61 11.56 -10.42 17.49
C ALA A 61 12.19 -9.16 18.09
N ALA A 62 11.93 -7.98 17.50
CA ALA A 62 12.58 -6.71 17.87
C ALA A 62 11.65 -5.71 18.57
N ALA A 63 10.33 -5.91 18.49
CA ALA A 63 9.33 -4.97 18.98
C ALA A 63 9.42 -4.78 20.50
N ALA A 64 9.34 -3.52 20.92
CA ALA A 64 9.17 -3.20 22.34
C ALA A 64 7.73 -3.53 22.80
N PRO A 65 7.50 -3.77 24.11
CA PRO A 65 6.19 -4.17 24.63
C PRO A 65 5.03 -3.22 24.29
N ASP A 66 5.32 -1.94 24.10
CA ASP A 66 4.32 -0.89 23.83
C ASP A 66 4.36 -0.38 22.37
N GLU A 67 5.10 -1.07 21.48
CA GLU A 67 5.22 -0.62 20.10
C GLU A 67 4.00 -1.04 19.27
N PRO A 68 3.29 -0.09 18.64
CA PRO A 68 2.11 -0.41 17.85
C PRO A 68 2.45 -1.20 16.58
N TYR A 69 1.67 -2.24 16.31
CA TYR A 69 1.81 -3.03 15.10
C TYR A 69 1.27 -2.29 13.88
N HIS A 70 2.15 -1.96 12.94
CA HIS A 70 1.81 -1.25 11.71
C HIS A 70 1.92 -2.18 10.49
N TYR A 71 0.87 -2.97 10.24
CA TYR A 71 0.83 -3.97 9.15
C TYR A 71 1.26 -3.39 7.80
N TYR A 72 0.67 -2.27 7.36
CA TYR A 72 0.98 -1.71 6.04
C TYR A 72 2.37 -1.08 5.93
N ARG A 73 3.06 -0.81 7.05
CA ARG A 73 4.48 -0.46 7.02
C ARG A 73 5.34 -1.68 6.74
N LEU A 74 5.02 -2.82 7.36
CA LEU A 74 5.70 -4.09 7.08
C LEU A 74 5.42 -4.56 5.64
N TRP A 75 4.20 -4.34 5.16
CA TRP A 75 3.82 -4.54 3.75
C TRP A 75 4.71 -3.76 2.79
N LEU A 76 4.90 -2.45 3.05
CA LEU A 76 5.72 -1.60 2.19
C LEU A 76 7.20 -2.02 2.24
N ALA A 77 7.73 -2.30 3.43
CA ALA A 77 9.11 -2.79 3.58
C ALA A 77 9.34 -4.13 2.85
N ALA A 78 8.36 -5.03 2.88
CA ALA A 78 8.42 -6.29 2.13
C ALA A 78 8.35 -6.07 0.61
N LEU A 79 7.58 -5.08 0.15
CA LEU A 79 7.53 -4.70 -1.25
C LEU A 79 8.89 -4.15 -1.72
N GLU A 80 9.52 -3.30 -0.92
CA GLU A 80 10.87 -2.77 -1.18
C GLU A 80 11.90 -3.90 -1.28
N ASP A 81 11.90 -4.85 -0.34
CA ASP A 81 12.82 -6.00 -0.38
C ASP A 81 12.62 -6.87 -1.63
N THR A 82 11.35 -7.11 -1.99
CA THR A 82 10.98 -7.91 -3.16
C THR A 82 11.47 -7.27 -4.46
N LEU A 83 11.40 -5.93 -4.56
CA LEU A 83 11.85 -5.18 -5.74
C LEU A 83 13.38 -5.02 -5.78
N ALA A 84 14.02 -4.79 -4.63
CA ALA A 84 15.47 -4.65 -4.52
C ALA A 84 16.19 -5.94 -4.94
N GLY A 85 15.67 -7.11 -4.54
CA GLY A 85 16.19 -8.42 -4.94
C GLY A 85 16.13 -8.69 -6.46
N ARG A 86 15.34 -7.90 -7.21
CA ARG A 86 15.18 -8.03 -8.67
C ARG A 86 15.93 -6.99 -9.49
N CYS A 87 16.68 -6.07 -8.87
CA CYS A 87 17.25 -4.89 -9.55
C CYS A 87 16.23 -4.10 -10.39
N ALA A 88 14.92 -4.21 -10.07
CA ALA A 88 13.86 -3.55 -10.83
C ALA A 88 13.74 -2.06 -10.46
N VAL A 89 14.20 -1.67 -9.26
CA VAL A 89 14.22 -0.29 -8.79
C VAL A 89 15.42 -0.11 -7.86
N SER A 90 16.31 0.84 -8.16
CA SER A 90 17.38 1.23 -7.22
C SER A 90 16.78 2.00 -6.05
N ALA A 91 17.34 1.88 -4.84
CA ALA A 91 16.96 2.68 -3.68
C ALA A 91 17.05 4.20 -3.98
N ASP A 92 18.01 4.60 -4.82
CA ASP A 92 18.13 5.97 -5.34
C ASP A 92 16.94 6.37 -6.23
N GLU A 93 16.42 5.46 -7.05
CA GLU A 93 15.26 5.75 -7.92
C GLU A 93 13.96 5.85 -7.12
N VAL A 94 13.79 5.02 -6.09
CA VAL A 94 12.68 5.15 -5.12
C VAL A 94 12.76 6.50 -4.40
N THR A 95 13.94 6.87 -3.93
CA THR A 95 14.18 8.13 -3.21
C THR A 95 13.93 9.34 -4.11
N ALA A 96 14.42 9.32 -5.35
CA ALA A 96 14.22 10.37 -6.33
C ALA A 96 12.74 10.54 -6.69
N ARG A 97 12.01 9.44 -6.92
CA ARG A 97 10.57 9.50 -7.21
C ARG A 97 9.78 9.96 -5.98
N THR A 98 10.12 9.52 -4.78
CA THR A 98 9.49 9.95 -3.53
C THR A 98 9.64 11.46 -3.32
N LEU A 99 10.84 12.01 -3.53
CA LEU A 99 11.08 13.45 -3.47
C LEU A 99 10.29 14.21 -4.55
N ALA A 100 10.24 13.70 -5.78
CA ALA A 100 9.45 14.32 -6.86
C ALA A 100 7.94 14.32 -6.57
N LEU A 101 7.42 13.26 -5.95
CA LEU A 101 6.03 13.14 -5.53
C LEU A 101 5.72 14.04 -4.31
N ALA A 102 6.65 14.13 -3.34
CA ALA A 102 6.52 15.01 -2.17
C ALA A 102 6.60 16.51 -2.53
N GLN A 103 7.28 16.86 -3.63
CA GLN A 103 7.34 18.22 -4.16
C GLN A 103 6.12 18.60 -5.01
N ARG A 104 5.20 17.66 -5.29
CA ARG A 104 3.98 17.95 -6.05
C ARG A 104 2.96 18.62 -5.13
N PRO A 105 2.56 19.89 -5.38
CA PRO A 105 1.57 20.57 -4.54
C PRO A 105 0.25 19.80 -4.55
N PRO A 106 -0.46 19.68 -3.41
CA PRO A 106 -1.81 19.17 -3.39
C PRO A 106 -2.73 20.25 -3.96
N ASP A 107 -2.98 20.25 -5.27
CA ASP A 107 -3.97 21.15 -5.84
C ASP A 107 -4.74 20.57 -7.04
N HIS A 108 -6.06 20.57 -6.85
CA HIS A 108 -7.19 20.46 -7.77
C HIS A 108 -7.32 19.27 -8.73
N ASP A 109 -8.19 18.32 -8.35
CA ASP A 109 -9.05 17.61 -9.31
C ASP A 109 -10.51 18.09 -9.11
N HIS A 110 -10.87 19.02 -9.99
CA HIS A 110 -12.19 19.38 -10.52
C HIS A 110 -13.38 19.76 -9.62
N ARG A 111 -13.54 21.09 -9.55
CA ARG A 111 -14.81 21.81 -9.63
C ARG A 111 -15.61 21.41 -10.90
N ASP A 112 -16.75 20.76 -10.71
CA ASP A 112 -17.97 20.96 -11.52
C ASP A 112 -19.01 21.54 -10.55
N GLY A 113 -19.63 22.70 -10.75
CA GLY A 113 -20.09 23.23 -12.03
C GLY A 113 -21.56 22.95 -12.27
N HIS A 114 -22.42 22.98 -11.23
CA HIS A 114 -23.88 23.05 -11.42
C HIS A 114 -24.49 24.12 -10.50
N ASP A 115 -24.38 25.38 -10.95
CA ASP A 115 -25.44 26.36 -10.74
C ASP A 115 -26.63 25.91 -11.60
N HIS A 116 -27.68 25.35 -11.00
CA HIS A 116 -29.00 25.32 -11.62
C HIS A 116 -30.04 25.78 -10.60
N GLU A 117 -30.37 27.06 -10.78
CA GLU A 117 -31.46 27.88 -10.27
C GLU A 117 -32.53 27.26 -9.38
N HIS A 118 -32.74 27.94 -8.25
CA HIS A 118 -33.96 27.93 -7.46
C HIS A 118 -35.20 28.22 -8.34
N HIS A 119 -36.16 27.30 -8.39
CA HIS A 119 -37.54 27.64 -8.74
C HIS A 119 -38.45 27.42 -7.54
N HIS A 120 -38.68 28.51 -6.79
CA HIS A 120 -39.84 28.62 -5.92
C HIS A 120 -41.09 28.76 -6.79
N ALA A 121 -42.05 27.85 -6.63
CA ALA A 121 -43.43 28.07 -7.06
C ALA A 121 -44.34 28.07 -5.83
N HIS A 122 -45.30 28.99 -5.90
CA HIS A 122 -46.20 29.53 -4.89
C HIS A 122 -47.29 28.57 -4.44
#